data_AF-A0A3B9GNB6-F1
#
_entry.id   AF-A0A3B9GNB6-F1
#
_cell.length_a   1.000
_cell.length_b   1.000
_cell.length_c   1.000
_cell.angle_alpha   90.00
_cell.angle_beta   90.00
_cell.angle_gamma   90.00
#
_symmetry.space_group_name_H-M   'P 1'
#
loop_
_entity.id
_entity.type
_entity.pdbx_description
1 polymer ?
#
loop_
_entity_poly.entity_id
_entity_poly.type
_entity_poly.pdbx_seq_one_letter_code
_entity_poly.pdbx_strand_id
1 'polypeptide(L)' 'MKGSKLVNDYLTDVKVSRFEKQKQCVVCSEGEIVWLVGQRVDQRFAIMPETKRVVLFELI' A
#
# COMPACT_ATOMS: atom_id res chain seq x y z
N MET A 1 9.95 -5.58 -5.32
CA MET A 1 9.68 -6.70 -6.25
C MET A 1 9.59 -6.12 -7.65
N LYS A 2 10.04 -6.84 -8.70
CA LYS A 2 9.69 -6.51 -10.08
C LYS A 2 8.33 -7.19 -10.39
N GLY A 3 7.36 -6.42 -10.89
CA GLY A 3 5.99 -6.90 -11.16
C GLY A 3 4.99 -6.67 -10.03
N SER A 4 3.74 -7.06 -10.27
CA SER A 4 2.61 -6.94 -9.35
C SER A 4 2.43 -8.19 -8.50
N LYS A 5 1.91 -8.04 -7.28
CA LYS A 5 1.53 -9.14 -6.39
C LYS A 5 0.16 -8.83 -5.79
N LEU A 6 -0.70 -9.84 -5.62
CA LEU A 6 -1.95 -9.67 -4.90
C LEU A 6 -1.67 -9.21 -3.47
N VAL A 7 -2.55 -8.34 -2.96
CA VAL A 7 -2.44 -7.85 -1.57
C VAL A 7 -2.46 -9.01 -0.59
N ASN A 8 -3.36 -9.99 -0.78
CA ASN A 8 -3.44 -11.14 0.11
C ASN A 8 -2.14 -11.95 0.15
N ASP A 9 -1.50 -12.17 -1.00
CA ASP A 9 -0.25 -12.94 -1.05
C ASP A 9 0.89 -12.15 -0.39
N TYR A 10 0.97 -10.85 -0.62
CA TYR A 10 1.96 -10.00 0.05
C TYR A 10 1.80 -10.03 1.57
N LEU A 11 0.56 -9.90 2.07
CA LEU A 11 0.28 -9.96 3.50
C LEU A 11 0.57 -11.36 4.08
N THR A 12 0.42 -12.43 3.29
CA THR A 12 0.85 -13.79 3.68
C THR A 12 2.36 -13.86 3.84
N ASP A 13 3.12 -13.36 2.86
CA ASP A 13 4.59 -13.40 2.88
C ASP A 13 5.16 -12.70 4.11
N VAL A 14 4.61 -11.53 4.46
CA VAL A 14 5.06 -10.74 5.62
C VAL A 14 4.39 -11.20 6.93
N LYS A 15 3.76 -12.38 6.92
CA LYS A 15 3.22 -13.10 8.08
C LYS A 15 2.15 -12.31 8.86
N VAL A 16 1.34 -11.51 8.17
CA VAL A 16 0.19 -10.83 8.78
C VAL A 16 -0.88 -11.85 9.12
N SER A 17 -1.38 -11.83 10.35
CA SER A 17 -2.42 -12.76 10.78
C SER A 17 -3.72 -12.55 10.00
N ARG A 18 -4.56 -13.59 9.90
CA ARG A 18 -5.85 -13.49 9.20
C ARG A 18 -6.74 -12.35 9.73
N PHE A 19 -6.74 -12.13 11.05
CA PHE A 19 -7.53 -11.07 11.67
C PHE A 19 -6.99 -9.68 11.33
N GLU A 20 -5.67 -9.50 11.26
CA GLU A 20 -5.06 -8.25 10.84
C GLU A 20 -5.26 -7.99 9.35
N LYS A 21 -5.20 -9.02 8.50
CA LYS A 21 -5.51 -8.88 7.06
C LYS A 21 -6.91 -8.32 6.81
N GLN A 22 -7.90 -8.74 7.59
CA GLN A 22 -9.27 -8.22 7.49
C GLN A 22 -9.36 -6.74 7.92
N LYS A 23 -8.46 -6.28 8.78
CA LYS A 23 -8.38 -4.89 9.24
C LYS A 23 -7.43 -4.03 8.40
N GLN A 24 -6.75 -4.61 7.41
CA GLN A 24 -5.77 -3.89 6.61
C GLN A 24 -6.46 -2.75 5.86
N CYS A 25 -6.08 -1.52 6.20
CA CYS A 25 -6.53 -0.33 5.49
C CYS A 25 -5.74 -0.15 4.20
N VAL A 26 -6.42 0.30 3.16
CA VAL A 26 -5.83 0.62 1.86
C VAL A 26 -6.29 2.00 1.43
N VAL A 27 -5.39 2.77 0.81
CA VAL A 27 -5.77 4.00 0.11
C VAL A 27 -5.95 3.65 -1.36
N CYS A 28 -7.05 4.11 -1.94
CA CYS A 28 -7.38 3.89 -3.34
C CYS A 28 -7.52 5.22 -4.07
N SER A 29 -7.12 5.22 -5.35
CA SER A 29 -7.36 6.31 -6.29
C SER A 29 -7.81 5.70 -7.61
N GLU A 30 -8.96 6.15 -8.13
CA GLU A 30 -9.53 5.67 -9.40
C GLU A 30 -9.65 4.13 -9.50
N GLY A 31 -9.96 3.46 -8.37
CA GLY A 31 -10.10 2.01 -8.31
C GLY A 31 -8.78 1.24 -8.15
N GLU A 32 -7.64 1.93 -8.19
CA GLU A 32 -6.31 1.35 -7.97
C GLU A 32 -5.87 1.52 -6.50
N ILE A 33 -5.23 0.49 -5.94
CA ILE A 33 -4.63 0.58 -4.59
C ILE A 33 -3.31 1.32 -4.70
N VAL A 34 -3.22 2.49 -4.05
CA VAL A 34 -2.01 3.34 -4.08
C VAL A 34 -1.13 3.11 -2.85
N TRP A 35 -1.72 2.69 -1.73
CA TRP A 35 -0.98 2.48 -0.49
C TRP A 35 -1.64 1.40 0.36
N LEU A 36 -0.85 0.42 0.82
CA LEU A 36 -1.20 -0.46 1.93
C LEU A 36 -0.75 0.24 3.22
N VAL A 37 -1.70 0.81 3.96
CA VAL A 37 -1.42 1.63 5.15
C VAL A 37 -0.56 0.86 6.16
N GLY A 38 0.53 1.48 6.60
CA GLY A 38 1.50 0.87 7.52
C GLY A 38 2.39 -0.23 6.91
N GLN A 39 2.28 -0.51 5.61
CA GLN A 39 3.04 -1.56 4.93
C GLN A 39 3.91 -0.98 3.80
N ARG A 40 3.32 -0.63 2.65
CA ARG A 40 4.06 -0.14 1.48
C ARG A 40 3.20 0.63 0.50
N VAL A 41 3.79 1.61 -0.18
CA VAL A 41 3.18 2.36 -1.29
C VAL A 41 3.34 1.58 -2.60
N ASP A 42 2.36 1.65 -3.50
CA ASP A 42 2.49 1.15 -4.87
C ASP A 42 3.57 1.97 -5.60
N GLN A 43 4.47 1.28 -6.29
CA GLN A 43 5.61 1.90 -6.97
C GLN A 43 5.20 2.98 -7.98
N ARG A 44 4.02 2.86 -8.61
CA ARG A 44 3.48 3.87 -9.54
C ARG A 44 3.18 5.21 -8.89
N PHE A 45 3.00 5.22 -7.56
CA PHE A 45 2.65 6.38 -6.74
C PHE A 45 3.75 6.74 -5.73
N ALA A 46 4.91 6.07 -5.79
CA ALA A 46 6.02 6.33 -4.89
C ALA A 46 6.61 7.73 -5.13
N ILE A 47 7.11 8.35 -4.06
CA ILE A 47 7.79 9.65 -4.14
C ILE A 47 9.13 9.45 -4.84
N MET A 48 9.30 10.15 -5.96
CA MET A 48 10.53 10.21 -6.77
C MET A 48 11.17 11.61 -6.68
N PRO A 49 12.46 11.80 -6.99
CA PRO A 49 13.13 13.11 -6.94
C PRO A 49 12.41 14.24 -7.71
N GLU A 50 11.70 13.91 -8.79
CA GLU A 50 10.92 14.83 -9.62
C GLU A 50 9.52 15.15 -9.07
N THR A 51 9.13 14.56 -7.93
CA THR A 51 7.80 14.74 -7.32
C THR A 51 7.64 16.15 -6.79
N LYS A 52 6.68 16.90 -7.34
CA LYS A 52 6.44 18.31 -6.99
C LYS A 52 5.42 18.52 -5.87
N ARG A 53 4.52 17.55 -5.67
CA ARG A 53 3.42 17.63 -4.71
C ARG A 53 3.23 16.28 -4.05
N VAL A 54 2.98 16.31 -2.76
CA VAL A 54 2.72 15.13 -1.94
C VAL A 54 1.42 15.33 -1.18
N VAL A 55 0.72 14.22 -0.93
CA VAL A 55 -0.42 14.18 -0.01
C VAL A 55 0.04 13.40 1.22
N LEU A 56 -0.11 13.98 2.40
CA LEU A 56 0.18 13.32 3.66
C LEU A 56 -1.11 12.76 4.24
N PHE A 57 -1.03 11.51 4.70
CA PHE A 57 -2.08 10.83 5.43
C PHE A 57 -1.56 10.53 6.83
N GLU A 58 -2.39 10.76 7.83
CA GLU A 58 -2.13 10.42 9.22
C GLU A 58 -3.31 9.56 9.71
N LEU A 59 -2.99 8.46 10.39
CA LEU A 59 -3.98 7.62 11.04
C LEU A 59 -3.88 7.91 12.54
N ILE A 60 -4.98 8.42 13.11
CA ILE A 60 -5.10 8.80 14.53
C ILE A 60 -5.69 7.65 15.33
#